data_AF-A0A965A960-F1
#
_entry.id   AF-A0A965A960-F1
#
_cell.length_a   1.000
_cell.length_b   1.000
_cell.length_c   1.000
_cell.angle_alpha   90.00
_cell.angle_beta   90.00
_cell.angle_gamma   90.00
#
_symmetry.space_group_name_H-M   'P 1'
#
loop_
_entity.id
_entity.type
_entity.pdbx_description
1 polymer ?
#
loop_
_entity_poly.entity_id
_entity_poly.type
_entity_poly.pdbx_seq_one_letter_code
_entity_poly.pdbx_strand_id
1 'polypeptide(L)'
;MIDEIYNTSVENRKVIHVMVVIAACLFGFFLIPVFFESWNSDKFTPSLVAPRLTISIWWWLTLYILLPAAFFFYHHSAPISPLELIIRFYLLLLFLFIERFIRIWWLAKPFIDQDRSHELYNYIQRQKYYWRGFSFLFPLPLLFLYLILMTKARAYRFKPRHCKRCGSLSKRLSEEEDDKLLNVGQQTEEKIKSIDYDVWLCMQCGATEILSYINANTEYKACESCTFVTTALVEKRTITPATYDNEGAGEEEYKCTHCGHRQIVPFVISQLRTSSSGSDGSSGGDGSSGGSFGGGSSGGGGASSSW
;
A
#
# COMPACT_ATOMS: atom_id res chain seq x y z
N MET A 1 11.56 -51.23 -19.12
CA MET A 1 10.72 -51.13 -17.90
C MET A 1 11.48 -50.55 -16.71
N ILE A 2 12.58 -51.14 -16.22
CA ILE A 2 13.34 -50.57 -15.07
C ILE A 2 14.03 -49.24 -15.44
N ASP A 3 14.68 -49.16 -16.59
CA ASP A 3 15.35 -47.92 -17.05
C ASP A 3 14.36 -46.78 -17.33
N GLU A 4 13.14 -47.12 -17.71
CA GLU A 4 12.06 -46.18 -18.02
C GLU A 4 11.46 -45.60 -16.73
N ILE A 5 11.30 -46.43 -15.70
CA ILE A 5 10.91 -46.03 -14.34
C ILE A 5 12.04 -45.19 -13.69
N TYR A 6 13.30 -45.56 -13.92
CA TYR A 6 14.45 -44.80 -13.41
C TYR A 6 14.55 -43.42 -14.07
N ASN A 7 14.46 -43.34 -15.40
CA ASN A 7 14.52 -42.06 -16.13
C ASN A 7 13.37 -41.13 -15.74
N THR A 8 12.14 -41.64 -15.63
CA THR A 8 10.99 -40.85 -15.16
C THR A 8 11.16 -40.38 -13.71
N SER A 9 11.78 -41.18 -12.83
CA SER A 9 12.07 -40.75 -11.45
C SER A 9 13.13 -39.64 -11.36
N VAL A 10 14.15 -39.68 -12.22
CA VAL A 10 15.22 -38.66 -12.28
C VAL A 10 14.69 -37.36 -12.89
N GLU A 11 13.87 -37.45 -13.93
CA GLU A 11 13.23 -36.31 -14.57
C GLU A 11 12.26 -35.60 -13.62
N ASN A 12 11.42 -36.35 -12.91
CA ASN A 12 10.55 -35.82 -11.87
C ASN A 12 11.33 -35.09 -10.76
N ARG A 13 12.49 -35.62 -10.34
CA ARG A 13 13.34 -34.96 -9.33
C ARG A 13 13.89 -33.62 -9.81
N LYS A 14 14.29 -33.51 -11.09
CA LYS A 14 14.73 -32.24 -11.69
C LYS A 14 13.58 -31.23 -11.76
N VAL A 15 12.39 -31.66 -12.17
CA VAL A 15 11.20 -30.79 -12.21
C VAL A 15 10.87 -30.26 -10.82
N ILE A 16 10.83 -31.12 -9.79
CA ILE A 16 10.56 -30.71 -8.40
C ILE A 16 11.60 -29.70 -7.92
N HIS A 17 12.89 -29.93 -8.19
CA HIS A 17 13.95 -28.99 -7.82
C HIS A 17 13.71 -27.60 -8.43
N VAL A 18 13.42 -27.54 -9.73
CA VAL A 18 13.13 -26.27 -10.42
C VAL A 18 11.90 -25.59 -9.81
N MET A 19 10.84 -26.34 -9.51
CA MET A 19 9.64 -25.78 -8.88
C MET A 19 9.87 -25.26 -7.46
N VAL A 20 10.67 -25.95 -6.65
CA VAL A 20 11.06 -25.48 -5.31
C VAL A 20 11.83 -24.16 -5.40
N VAL A 21 12.77 -24.04 -6.33
CA VAL A 21 13.52 -22.80 -6.56
C VAL A 21 12.59 -21.67 -7.01
N ILE A 22 11.71 -21.92 -7.98
CA ILE A 22 10.72 -20.93 -8.43
C ILE A 22 9.82 -20.48 -7.28
N ALA A 23 9.29 -21.41 -6.49
CA ALA A 23 8.45 -21.09 -5.34
C ALA A 23 9.20 -20.27 -4.28
N ALA A 24 10.48 -20.56 -4.04
CA ALA A 24 11.33 -19.76 -3.16
C ALA A 24 11.57 -18.33 -3.70
N CYS A 25 11.80 -18.18 -5.00
CA CYS A 25 11.90 -16.86 -5.64
C CYS A 25 10.59 -16.08 -5.54
N LEU A 26 9.44 -16.71 -5.83
CA LEU A 26 8.12 -16.09 -5.69
C LEU A 26 7.84 -15.67 -4.24
N PHE A 27 8.24 -16.50 -3.28
CA PHE A 27 8.14 -16.15 -1.86
C PHE A 27 9.04 -14.96 -1.50
N GLY A 28 10.25 -14.89 -2.05
CA GLY A 28 11.14 -13.73 -1.92
C GLY A 28 10.49 -12.44 -2.42
N PHE A 29 9.84 -12.46 -3.59
CA PHE A 29 9.06 -11.33 -4.10
C PHE A 29 7.87 -10.98 -3.21
N PHE A 30 7.19 -11.98 -2.63
CA PHE A 30 6.12 -11.77 -1.66
C PHE A 30 6.58 -11.05 -0.39
N LEU A 31 7.83 -11.27 0.06
CA LEU A 31 8.37 -10.60 1.25
C LEU A 31 8.64 -9.10 1.04
N ILE A 32 8.82 -8.64 -0.20
CA ILE A 32 9.11 -7.22 -0.50
C ILE A 32 8.04 -6.28 0.08
N PRO A 33 6.73 -6.41 -0.25
CA PRO A 33 5.71 -5.54 0.32
C PRO A 33 5.57 -5.70 1.84
N VAL A 34 5.76 -6.92 2.37
CA VAL A 34 5.73 -7.18 3.83
C VAL A 34 6.85 -6.43 4.55
N PHE A 35 8.05 -6.41 3.95
CA PHE A 35 9.22 -5.74 4.49
C PHE A 35 9.11 -4.22 4.38
N PHE A 36 8.69 -3.69 3.21
CA PHE A 36 8.49 -2.25 3.01
C PHE A 36 7.42 -1.67 3.94
N GLU A 37 6.32 -2.40 4.18
CA GLU A 37 5.29 -1.94 5.13
C GLU A 37 5.78 -1.96 6.58
N SER A 38 6.70 -2.87 6.92
CA SER A 38 7.34 -2.92 8.25
C SER A 38 8.43 -1.86 8.45
N TRP A 39 9.10 -1.42 7.38
CA TRP A 39 10.26 -0.51 7.46
C TRP A 39 9.93 0.95 7.12
N ASN A 40 9.04 1.21 6.15
CA ASN A 40 8.86 2.54 5.54
C ASN A 40 7.75 3.38 6.23
N SER A 41 7.43 3.09 7.49
CA SER A 41 6.27 3.66 8.20
C SER A 41 6.41 5.11 8.69
N ASP A 42 7.51 5.81 8.34
CA ASP A 42 7.85 7.14 8.90
C ASP A 42 7.68 8.33 7.92
N LYS A 43 7.24 8.13 6.67
CA LYS A 43 7.30 9.21 5.65
C LYS A 43 6.04 10.05 5.43
N PHE A 44 4.96 9.81 6.16
CA PHE A 44 3.81 10.72 6.18
C PHE A 44 3.32 10.82 7.61
N THR A 45 3.36 12.02 8.20
CA THR A 45 2.84 12.32 9.55
C THR A 45 1.43 11.74 9.68
N PRO A 46 1.24 10.57 10.31
CA PRO A 46 -0.08 10.06 10.55
C PRO A 46 -0.66 10.91 11.68
N SER A 47 -1.95 11.23 11.60
CA SER A 47 -2.72 11.69 12.76
C SER A 47 -2.25 10.92 14.02
N LEU A 48 -1.89 11.64 15.08
CA LEU A 48 -1.15 11.19 16.28
C LEU A 48 -1.72 9.96 17.04
N VAL A 49 -2.76 9.29 16.55
CA VAL A 49 -3.48 8.26 17.30
C VAL A 49 -3.96 7.09 16.41
N ALA A 50 -3.04 6.43 15.71
CA ALA A 50 -3.36 5.09 15.17
C ALA A 50 -2.11 4.19 15.22
N PRO A 51 -2.15 3.06 15.96
CA PRO A 51 -1.00 2.21 16.21
C PRO A 51 -0.55 1.51 14.93
N ARG A 52 0.74 1.17 14.89
CA ARG A 52 1.33 0.37 13.81
C ARG A 52 0.93 -1.10 13.97
N LEU A 53 0.82 -1.82 12.86
CA LEU A 53 0.74 -3.28 12.87
C LEU A 53 2.10 -3.82 13.33
N THR A 54 2.27 -3.97 14.64
CA THR A 54 3.54 -4.37 15.24
C THR A 54 3.65 -5.88 15.37
N ILE A 55 4.88 -6.35 15.30
CA ILE A 55 5.27 -7.75 15.46
C ILE A 55 6.60 -7.79 16.20
N SER A 56 6.74 -8.73 17.14
CA SER A 56 8.06 -9.02 17.73
C SER A 56 9.01 -9.49 16.65
N ILE A 57 10.24 -8.99 16.63
CA ILE A 57 11.27 -9.41 15.67
C ILE A 57 11.43 -10.95 15.63
N TRP A 58 11.36 -11.61 16.78
CA TRP A 58 11.45 -13.07 16.88
C TRP A 58 10.27 -13.76 16.20
N TRP A 59 9.06 -13.24 16.40
CA TRP A 59 7.87 -13.79 15.75
C TRP A 59 7.90 -13.55 14.24
N TRP A 60 8.43 -12.40 13.81
CA TRP A 60 8.65 -12.10 12.40
C TRP A 60 9.65 -13.07 11.75
N LEU A 61 10.82 -13.27 12.38
CA LEU A 61 11.83 -14.22 11.93
C LEU A 61 11.25 -15.65 11.83
N THR A 62 10.46 -16.05 12.82
CA THR A 62 9.82 -17.37 12.81
C THR A 62 8.85 -17.53 11.63
N LEU A 63 7.94 -16.58 11.41
CA LEU A 63 6.89 -16.70 10.39
C LEU A 63 7.41 -16.52 8.96
N TYR A 64 8.33 -15.57 8.74
CA TYR A 64 8.74 -15.15 7.41
C TYR A 64 10.11 -15.66 6.98
N ILE A 65 10.90 -16.24 7.89
CA ILE A 65 12.21 -16.84 7.58
C ILE A 65 12.25 -18.31 7.95
N LEU A 66 12.12 -18.66 9.22
CA LEU A 66 12.34 -20.04 9.69
C LEU A 66 11.29 -21.02 9.14
N LEU A 67 10.01 -20.66 9.20
CA LEU A 67 8.92 -21.51 8.71
C LEU A 67 9.02 -21.75 7.19
N PRO A 68 9.20 -20.73 6.33
CA PRO A 68 9.43 -20.94 4.90
C PRO A 68 10.73 -21.69 4.60
N ALA A 69 11.82 -21.41 5.31
CA ALA A 69 13.09 -22.12 5.11
C ALA A 69 12.94 -23.63 5.42
N ALA A 70 12.26 -23.97 6.52
CA ALA A 70 11.95 -25.34 6.87
C ALA A 70 11.06 -26.01 5.80
N PHE A 71 10.06 -25.30 5.28
CA PHE A 71 9.20 -25.76 4.18
C PHE A 71 10.03 -26.12 2.94
N PHE A 72 10.86 -25.18 2.44
CA PHE A 72 11.66 -25.42 1.24
C PHE A 72 12.72 -26.49 1.44
N PHE A 73 13.37 -26.54 2.60
CA PHE A 73 14.35 -27.57 2.93
C PHE A 73 13.71 -28.97 2.94
N TYR A 74 12.56 -29.13 3.61
CA TYR A 74 11.83 -30.38 3.64
C TYR A 74 11.43 -30.85 2.23
N HIS A 75 10.84 -29.95 1.44
CA HIS A 75 10.33 -30.26 0.10
C HIS A 75 11.41 -30.42 -0.98
N HIS A 76 12.61 -29.89 -0.77
CA HIS A 76 13.76 -30.17 -1.64
C HIS A 76 14.24 -31.63 -1.52
N SER A 77 14.13 -32.22 -0.33
CA SER A 77 14.63 -33.56 -0.05
C SER A 77 13.59 -34.68 -0.24
N ALA A 78 12.29 -34.34 -0.21
CA ALA A 78 11.20 -35.30 -0.21
C ALA A 78 10.68 -35.62 -1.63
N PRO A 79 10.36 -36.90 -1.95
CA PRO A 79 9.73 -37.28 -3.22
C PRO A 79 8.24 -36.94 -3.20
N ILE A 80 7.86 -35.77 -3.71
CA ILE A 80 6.48 -35.26 -3.68
C ILE A 80 6.05 -34.86 -5.09
N SER A 81 4.76 -35.05 -5.41
CA SER A 81 4.22 -34.64 -6.70
C SER A 81 4.19 -33.11 -6.86
N PRO A 82 4.35 -32.55 -8.08
CA PRO A 82 4.28 -31.10 -8.31
C PRO A 82 3.00 -30.45 -7.79
N LEU A 83 1.86 -31.12 -7.96
CA LEU A 83 0.56 -30.63 -7.50
C LEU A 83 0.51 -30.51 -5.97
N GLU A 84 1.01 -31.52 -5.25
CA GLU A 84 1.09 -31.47 -3.79
C GLU A 84 1.99 -30.34 -3.29
N LEU A 85 3.11 -30.09 -3.97
CA LEU A 85 4.00 -28.96 -3.64
C LEU A 85 3.25 -27.63 -3.76
N ILE A 86 2.51 -27.42 -4.85
CA ILE A 86 1.70 -26.21 -5.07
C ILE A 86 0.64 -26.06 -3.99
N ILE A 87 -0.09 -27.13 -3.67
CA ILE A 87 -1.14 -27.11 -2.64
C ILE A 87 -0.54 -26.76 -1.27
N ARG A 88 0.56 -27.41 -0.87
CA ARG A 88 1.18 -27.16 0.44
C ARG A 88 1.78 -25.75 0.51
N PHE A 89 2.36 -25.25 -0.58
CA PHE A 89 2.85 -23.87 -0.66
C PHE A 89 1.70 -22.86 -0.54
N TYR A 90 0.58 -23.12 -1.22
CA TYR A 90 -0.63 -22.31 -1.09
C TYR A 90 -1.16 -22.29 0.35
N LEU A 91 -1.18 -23.44 1.03
CA LEU A 91 -1.59 -23.54 2.44
C LEU A 91 -0.65 -22.76 3.37
N LEU A 92 0.66 -22.75 3.11
CA LEU A 92 1.62 -21.92 3.84
C LEU A 92 1.30 -20.44 3.68
N LEU A 93 1.08 -19.97 2.44
CA LEU A 93 0.69 -18.58 2.19
C LEU A 93 -0.62 -18.23 2.89
N LEU A 94 -1.63 -19.10 2.78
CA LEU A 94 -2.92 -18.93 3.44
C LEU A 94 -2.77 -18.82 4.96
N PHE A 95 -1.94 -19.68 5.57
CA PHE A 95 -1.63 -19.60 6.99
C PHE A 95 -1.05 -18.23 7.38
N LEU A 96 -0.10 -17.69 6.61
CA LEU A 96 0.47 -16.36 6.87
C LEU A 96 -0.57 -15.23 6.76
N PHE A 97 -1.51 -15.32 5.80
CA PHE A 97 -2.60 -14.36 5.70
C PHE A 97 -3.59 -14.47 6.86
N ILE A 98 -3.96 -15.69 7.27
CA ILE A 98 -4.86 -15.92 8.41
C ILE A 98 -4.21 -15.40 9.70
N GLU A 99 -2.94 -15.69 9.92
CA GLU A 99 -2.18 -15.18 11.06
C GLU A 99 -2.20 -13.64 11.09
N ARG A 100 -1.91 -13.00 9.95
CA ARG A 100 -1.99 -11.54 9.84
C ARG A 100 -3.40 -11.02 10.11
N PHE A 101 -4.44 -11.69 9.61
CA PHE A 101 -5.83 -11.31 9.87
C PHE A 101 -6.16 -11.38 11.37
N ILE A 102 -5.81 -12.48 12.04
CA ILE A 102 -6.00 -12.65 13.48
C ILE A 102 -5.27 -11.55 14.25
N ARG A 103 -4.03 -11.26 13.88
CA ARG A 103 -3.21 -10.21 14.48
C ARG A 103 -3.83 -8.82 14.33
N ILE A 104 -4.39 -8.50 13.16
CA ILE A 104 -5.11 -7.23 12.93
C ILE A 104 -6.20 -7.08 13.99
N TRP A 105 -7.01 -8.12 14.20
CA TRP A 105 -8.08 -8.12 15.19
C TRP A 105 -7.60 -8.14 16.64
N TRP A 106 -6.49 -8.84 16.92
CA TRP A 106 -5.88 -8.84 18.25
C TRP A 106 -5.39 -7.46 18.66
N LEU A 107 -4.69 -6.75 17.76
CA LEU A 107 -4.27 -5.37 17.97
C LEU A 107 -5.43 -4.37 17.94
N ALA A 108 -6.55 -4.72 17.30
CA ALA A 108 -7.76 -3.89 17.30
C ALA A 108 -8.51 -3.95 18.65
N LYS A 109 -8.27 -4.99 19.46
CA LYS A 109 -9.02 -5.23 20.70
C LYS A 109 -9.07 -4.02 21.66
N PRO A 110 -7.96 -3.33 21.96
CA PRO A 110 -8.01 -2.16 22.85
C PRO A 110 -8.88 -1.00 22.31
N PHE A 111 -8.99 -0.85 20.99
CA PHE A 111 -9.87 0.17 20.38
C PHE A 111 -11.34 -0.19 20.53
N ILE A 112 -11.66 -1.47 20.41
CA ILE A 112 -13.01 -2.00 20.59
C ILE A 112 -13.42 -1.80 22.05
N ASP A 113 -12.55 -2.16 22.99
CA ASP A 113 -12.82 -2.08 24.44
C ASP A 113 -12.94 -0.63 24.93
N GLN A 114 -12.20 0.30 24.33
CA GLN A 114 -12.23 1.74 24.66
C GLN A 114 -13.20 2.56 23.78
N ASP A 115 -14.00 1.91 22.94
CA ASP A 115 -14.93 2.53 21.99
C ASP A 115 -14.30 3.59 21.04
N ARG A 116 -13.01 3.45 20.73
CA ARG A 116 -12.25 4.33 19.82
C ARG A 116 -12.53 4.00 18.35
N SER A 117 -13.79 4.13 17.96
CA SER A 117 -14.31 3.68 16.66
C SER A 117 -13.69 4.41 15.45
N HIS A 118 -13.35 5.70 15.59
CA HIS A 118 -12.69 6.48 14.52
C HIS A 118 -11.27 5.97 14.23
N GLU A 119 -10.47 5.81 15.28
CA GLU A 119 -9.11 5.29 15.19
C GLU A 119 -9.10 3.85 14.67
N LEU A 120 -10.05 3.02 15.13
CA LEU A 120 -10.23 1.65 14.66
C LEU A 120 -10.53 1.60 13.16
N TYR A 121 -11.42 2.48 12.67
CA TYR A 121 -11.69 2.60 11.24
C TYR A 121 -10.41 2.92 10.46
N ASN A 122 -9.68 3.96 10.88
CA ASN A 122 -8.44 4.39 10.22
C ASN A 122 -7.38 3.27 10.24
N TYR A 123 -7.25 2.55 11.34
CA TYR A 123 -6.37 1.39 11.47
C TYR A 123 -6.72 0.28 10.47
N ILE A 124 -8.00 -0.10 10.33
CA ILE A 124 -8.42 -1.12 9.37
C ILE A 124 -8.27 -0.61 7.92
N GLN A 125 -8.58 0.66 7.64
CA GLN A 125 -8.45 1.23 6.29
C GLN A 125 -7.02 1.23 5.77
N ARG A 126 -6.01 1.38 6.64
CA ARG A 126 -4.59 1.25 6.24
C ARG A 126 -4.29 -0.11 5.60
N GLN A 127 -5.02 -1.16 5.99
CA GLN A 127 -4.84 -2.53 5.50
C GLN A 127 -5.50 -2.77 4.12
N LYS A 128 -6.31 -1.82 3.64
CA LYS A 128 -7.14 -1.96 2.43
C LYS A 128 -6.33 -2.36 1.20
N TYR A 129 -5.21 -1.69 0.92
CA TYR A 129 -4.42 -1.94 -0.30
C TYR A 129 -3.67 -3.26 -0.24
N TYR A 130 -3.09 -3.59 0.92
CA TYR A 130 -2.45 -4.88 1.15
C TYR A 130 -3.43 -6.02 0.82
N TRP A 131 -4.59 -6.02 1.48
CA TRP A 131 -5.57 -7.09 1.29
C TRP A 131 -6.18 -7.07 -0.11
N ARG A 132 -6.53 -5.91 -0.67
CA ARG A 132 -7.07 -5.81 -2.04
C ARG A 132 -6.10 -6.34 -3.10
N GLY A 133 -4.80 -6.03 -2.98
CA GLY A 133 -3.78 -6.50 -3.91
C GLY A 133 -3.66 -8.03 -3.89
N PHE A 134 -3.58 -8.62 -2.71
CA PHE A 134 -3.49 -10.08 -2.59
C PHE A 134 -4.80 -10.81 -2.88
N SER A 135 -5.96 -10.21 -2.62
CA SER A 135 -7.26 -10.75 -3.07
C SER A 135 -7.38 -10.81 -4.59
N PHE A 136 -6.64 -9.99 -5.35
CA PHE A 136 -6.60 -10.12 -6.80
C PHE A 136 -5.70 -11.28 -7.26
N LEU A 137 -4.55 -11.46 -6.59
CA LEU A 137 -3.59 -12.52 -6.91
C LEU A 137 -4.04 -13.92 -6.44
N PHE A 138 -4.73 -13.99 -5.30
CA PHE A 138 -5.23 -15.23 -4.68
C PHE A 138 -6.69 -15.05 -4.24
N PRO A 139 -7.67 -15.16 -5.16
CA PRO A 139 -9.04 -14.70 -4.92
C PRO A 139 -9.76 -15.41 -3.77
N LEU A 140 -9.83 -16.74 -3.76
CA LEU A 140 -10.50 -17.46 -2.67
C LEU A 140 -9.46 -18.20 -1.82
N PRO A 141 -9.30 -17.89 -0.51
CA PRO A 141 -10.25 -17.19 0.38
C PRO A 141 -9.92 -15.71 0.70
N LEU A 142 -8.87 -15.11 0.12
CA LEU A 142 -8.43 -13.77 0.55
C LEU A 142 -9.44 -12.67 0.23
N LEU A 143 -10.21 -12.80 -0.86
CA LEU A 143 -11.33 -11.90 -1.17
C LEU A 143 -12.36 -11.90 -0.04
N PHE A 144 -12.68 -13.09 0.51
CA PHE A 144 -13.62 -13.20 1.64
C PHE A 144 -13.09 -12.49 2.89
N LEU A 145 -11.81 -12.67 3.23
CA LEU A 145 -11.17 -11.98 4.35
C LEU A 145 -11.13 -10.46 4.15
N TYR A 146 -10.83 -10.00 2.94
CA TYR A 146 -10.88 -8.58 2.58
C TYR A 146 -12.28 -7.99 2.76
N LEU A 147 -13.32 -8.67 2.28
CA LEU A 147 -14.70 -8.23 2.44
C LEU A 147 -15.10 -8.15 3.92
N ILE A 148 -14.67 -9.10 4.76
CA ILE A 148 -14.91 -9.03 6.21
C ILE A 148 -14.25 -7.78 6.81
N LEU A 149 -12.99 -7.50 6.48
CA LEU A 149 -12.31 -6.30 6.99
C LEU A 149 -13.04 -5.02 6.60
N MET A 150 -13.43 -4.89 5.32
CA MET A 150 -14.06 -3.66 4.82
C MET A 150 -15.49 -3.48 5.34
N THR A 151 -16.27 -4.55 5.47
CA THR A 151 -17.62 -4.48 6.06
C THR A 151 -17.57 -4.09 7.54
N LYS A 152 -16.63 -4.65 8.30
CA LYS A 152 -16.43 -4.27 9.70
C LYS A 152 -15.93 -2.84 9.85
N ALA A 153 -14.95 -2.41 9.05
CA ALA A 153 -14.51 -1.01 9.05
C ALA A 153 -15.70 -0.08 8.83
N ARG A 154 -16.52 -0.34 7.80
CA ARG A 154 -17.73 0.44 7.53
C ARG A 154 -18.67 0.49 8.73
N ALA A 155 -18.90 -0.65 9.40
CA ALA A 155 -19.73 -0.70 10.59
C ALA A 155 -19.19 0.18 11.73
N TYR A 156 -17.87 0.21 11.95
CA TYR A 156 -17.26 1.07 12.99
C TYR A 156 -17.31 2.56 12.66
N ARG A 157 -17.27 2.95 11.37
CA ARG A 157 -17.46 4.35 10.97
C ARG A 157 -18.85 4.88 11.33
N PHE A 158 -19.89 4.09 11.07
CA PHE A 158 -21.29 4.48 11.28
C PHE A 158 -21.86 4.11 12.66
N LYS A 159 -21.10 3.40 13.50
CA LYS A 159 -21.52 3.07 14.87
C LYS A 159 -21.80 4.36 15.66
N PRO A 160 -22.98 4.50 16.30
CA PRO A 160 -23.26 5.61 17.21
C PRO A 160 -22.22 5.71 18.32
N ARG A 161 -21.88 6.94 18.72
CA ARG A 161 -20.81 7.21 19.70
C ARG A 161 -21.33 7.97 20.90
N HIS A 162 -20.70 7.75 22.04
CA HIS A 162 -20.98 8.52 23.25
C HIS A 162 -20.33 9.91 23.18
N CYS A 163 -21.10 10.94 23.51
CA CYS A 163 -20.61 12.30 23.58
C CYS A 163 -19.53 12.44 24.68
N LYS A 164 -18.35 12.96 24.34
CA LYS A 164 -17.25 13.20 25.29
C LYS A 164 -17.60 14.17 26.42
N ARG A 165 -18.60 15.04 26.23
CA ARG A 165 -19.01 16.06 27.20
C ARG A 165 -20.02 15.54 28.24
N CYS A 166 -21.03 14.76 27.82
CA CYS A 166 -22.14 14.36 28.68
C CYS A 166 -22.47 12.86 28.66
N GLY A 167 -21.79 12.06 27.84
CA GLY A 167 -21.97 10.61 27.77
C GLY A 167 -23.20 10.12 27.00
N SER A 168 -24.15 10.98 26.63
CA SER A 168 -25.31 10.60 25.82
C SER A 168 -24.92 10.25 24.38
N LEU A 169 -25.75 9.46 23.70
CA LEU A 169 -25.51 9.08 22.31
C LEU A 169 -25.58 10.30 21.38
N SER A 170 -24.59 10.40 20.49
CA SER A 170 -24.52 11.38 19.42
C SER A 170 -25.09 10.82 18.12
N LYS A 171 -25.67 11.70 17.31
CA LYS A 171 -26.18 11.39 15.97
C LYS A 171 -25.23 11.98 14.93
N ARG A 172 -24.83 11.19 13.94
CA ARG A 172 -24.16 11.69 12.74
C ARG A 172 -25.14 12.49 11.90
N LEU A 173 -24.80 13.69 11.47
CA LEU A 173 -25.69 14.43 10.58
C LEU A 173 -25.52 13.95 9.13
N SER A 174 -26.37 14.46 8.24
CA SER A 174 -26.17 14.28 6.80
C SER A 174 -25.10 15.25 6.28
N GLU A 175 -24.57 15.00 5.09
CA GLU A 175 -23.58 15.87 4.45
C GLU A 175 -24.06 17.33 4.39
N GLU A 176 -25.35 17.56 4.08
CA GLU A 176 -25.92 18.91 3.98
C GLU A 176 -26.09 19.61 5.34
N GLU A 177 -26.23 18.83 6.41
CA GLU A 177 -26.31 19.33 7.78
C GLU A 177 -24.91 19.60 8.35
N ASP A 178 -23.95 18.71 8.04
CA ASP A 178 -22.55 18.79 8.44
C ASP A 178 -21.85 20.01 7.81
N ASP A 179 -22.11 20.30 6.52
CA ASP A 179 -21.58 21.47 5.80
C ASP A 179 -21.75 22.80 6.55
N LYS A 180 -22.87 22.95 7.28
CA LYS A 180 -23.20 24.16 8.05
C LYS A 180 -22.30 24.36 9.27
N LEU A 181 -21.69 23.27 9.75
CA LEU A 181 -20.81 23.24 10.91
C LEU A 181 -19.33 23.19 10.51
N LEU A 182 -19.03 22.81 9.27
CA LEU A 182 -17.69 22.80 8.72
C LEU A 182 -17.24 24.21 8.32
N ASN A 183 -15.95 24.48 8.46
CA ASN A 183 -15.38 25.72 7.95
C ASN A 183 -15.18 25.64 6.42
N VAL A 184 -14.99 26.80 5.77
CA VAL A 184 -14.84 26.89 4.30
C VAL A 184 -13.65 26.06 3.77
N GLY A 185 -12.60 25.88 4.57
CA GLY A 185 -11.45 25.03 4.23
C GLY A 185 -11.80 23.56 4.19
N GLN A 186 -12.50 23.07 5.21
CA GLN A 186 -12.99 21.69 5.32
C GLN A 186 -13.98 21.37 4.21
N GLN A 187 -14.92 22.28 3.91
CA GLN A 187 -15.83 22.13 2.78
C GLN A 187 -15.07 22.05 1.43
N THR A 188 -13.97 22.80 1.30
CA THR A 188 -13.12 22.73 0.11
C THR A 188 -12.41 21.38 0.02
N GLU A 189 -11.90 20.86 1.14
CA GLU A 189 -11.26 19.55 1.22
C GLU A 189 -12.21 18.41 0.83
N GLU A 190 -13.47 18.47 1.25
CA GLU A 190 -14.53 17.53 0.87
C GLU A 190 -14.89 17.63 -0.61
N LYS A 191 -15.05 18.85 -1.11
CA LYS A 191 -15.36 19.11 -2.52
C LYS A 191 -14.33 18.50 -3.46
N ILE A 192 -13.04 18.59 -3.10
CA ILE A 192 -11.94 17.99 -3.88
C ILE A 192 -11.63 16.53 -3.48
N LYS A 193 -12.38 15.97 -2.51
CA LYS A 193 -12.24 14.59 -2.00
C LYS A 193 -10.86 14.26 -1.44
N SER A 194 -10.21 15.27 -0.84
CA SER A 194 -8.94 15.11 -0.13
C SER A 194 -9.14 14.57 1.28
N ILE A 195 -10.14 15.11 1.99
CA ILE A 195 -10.59 14.68 3.31
C ILE A 195 -12.11 14.65 3.29
N ASP A 196 -12.69 13.64 3.93
CA ASP A 196 -14.12 13.46 4.16
C ASP A 196 -14.36 13.67 5.67
N TYR A 197 -15.28 14.55 6.06
CA TYR A 197 -15.58 14.81 7.47
C TYR A 197 -16.96 14.22 7.85
N ASP A 198 -17.02 13.52 8.99
CA ASP A 198 -18.30 13.22 9.63
C ASP A 198 -18.46 14.17 10.84
N VAL A 199 -19.60 14.85 10.97
CA VAL A 199 -19.95 15.61 12.19
C VAL A 199 -20.99 14.85 13.01
N TRP A 200 -20.68 14.74 14.30
CA TRP A 200 -21.51 14.07 15.30
C TRP A 200 -22.07 15.10 16.27
N LEU A 201 -23.39 15.25 16.28
CA LEU A 201 -24.09 16.17 17.17
C LEU A 201 -24.72 15.43 18.34
N CYS A 202 -24.44 15.91 19.54
CA CYS A 202 -25.14 15.49 20.74
C CYS A 202 -26.45 16.26 20.91
N MET A 203 -27.58 15.55 20.85
CA MET A 203 -28.91 16.17 21.00
C MET A 203 -29.20 16.68 22.42
N GLN A 204 -28.45 16.22 23.43
CA GLN A 204 -28.66 16.60 24.83
C GLN A 204 -27.94 17.90 25.21
N CYS A 205 -26.70 18.08 24.75
CA CYS A 205 -25.83 19.20 25.18
C CYS A 205 -25.34 20.09 24.05
N GLY A 206 -25.73 19.79 22.79
CA GLY A 206 -25.33 20.53 21.60
C GLY A 206 -23.84 20.44 21.25
N ALA A 207 -23.07 19.57 21.92
CA ALA A 207 -21.67 19.36 21.58
C ALA A 207 -21.55 18.70 20.20
N THR A 208 -20.65 19.22 19.38
CA THR A 208 -20.28 18.68 18.07
C THR A 208 -18.91 18.03 18.14
N GLU A 209 -18.75 16.92 17.45
CA GLU A 209 -17.46 16.24 17.24
C GLU A 209 -17.25 16.06 15.73
N ILE A 210 -16.18 16.63 15.20
CA ILE A 210 -15.83 16.55 13.78
C ILE A 210 -14.72 15.51 13.63
N LEU A 211 -14.95 14.50 12.79
CA LEU A 211 -14.02 13.40 12.54
C LEU A 211 -13.55 13.44 11.09
N SER A 212 -12.24 13.52 10.87
CA SER A 212 -11.63 13.56 9.54
C SER A 212 -11.25 12.17 9.03
N TYR A 213 -11.50 11.89 7.75
CA TYR A 213 -11.08 10.69 7.03
C TYR A 213 -10.30 11.08 5.79
N ILE A 214 -8.97 10.98 5.87
CA ILE A 214 -8.07 11.36 4.77
C ILE A 214 -8.19 10.33 3.64
N ASN A 215 -8.37 10.79 2.42
CA ASN A 215 -8.35 9.94 1.24
C ASN A 215 -6.90 9.61 0.86
N ALA A 216 -6.47 8.38 1.10
CA ALA A 216 -5.09 7.95 0.78
C ALA A 216 -4.75 7.97 -0.72
N ASN A 217 -5.73 8.11 -1.62
CA ASN A 217 -5.50 8.22 -3.07
C ASN A 217 -5.47 9.66 -3.58
N THR A 218 -5.57 10.64 -2.68
CA THR A 218 -5.55 12.05 -3.06
C THR A 218 -4.15 12.45 -3.55
N GLU A 219 -4.09 13.27 -4.59
CA GLU A 219 -2.86 13.94 -5.03
C GLU A 219 -2.59 15.23 -4.24
N TYR A 220 -3.61 15.70 -3.50
CA TYR A 220 -3.53 16.93 -2.73
C TYR A 220 -2.66 16.76 -1.47
N LYS A 221 -1.90 17.81 -1.15
CA LYS A 221 -1.03 17.93 0.02
C LYS A 221 -1.46 19.10 0.91
N ALA A 222 -1.03 19.06 2.17
CA ALA A 222 -1.21 20.15 3.11
C ALA A 222 -0.57 21.44 2.57
N CYS A 223 -1.31 22.53 2.58
CA CYS A 223 -0.82 23.84 2.18
C CYS A 223 0.05 24.45 3.28
N GLU A 224 1.22 24.98 2.93
CA GLU A 224 2.10 25.67 3.88
C GLU A 224 1.48 26.96 4.46
N SER A 225 0.59 27.61 3.70
CA SER A 225 -0.03 28.87 4.12
C SER A 225 -1.30 28.68 4.96
N CYS A 226 -2.17 27.73 4.61
CA CYS A 226 -3.48 27.55 5.27
C CYS A 226 -3.68 26.18 5.93
N THR A 227 -2.70 25.29 5.88
CA THR A 227 -2.68 23.93 6.47
C THR A 227 -3.66 22.91 5.91
N PHE A 228 -4.74 23.34 5.24
CA PHE A 228 -5.68 22.45 4.56
C PHE A 228 -5.01 21.63 3.44
N VAL A 229 -5.44 20.37 3.25
CA VAL A 229 -4.96 19.41 2.25
C VAL A 229 -5.57 19.71 0.88
N THR A 230 -5.20 20.86 0.32
CA THR A 230 -5.81 21.44 -0.88
C THR A 230 -4.78 21.85 -1.94
N THR A 231 -3.50 21.52 -1.75
CA THR A 231 -2.42 21.87 -2.67
C THR A 231 -2.13 20.75 -3.65
N ALA A 232 -2.23 21.01 -4.95
CA ALA A 232 -1.89 20.03 -6.01
C ALA A 232 -0.91 20.62 -7.02
N LEU A 233 -0.23 19.74 -7.76
CA LEU A 233 0.64 20.11 -8.87
C LEU A 233 -0.23 20.67 -10.01
N VAL A 234 0.07 21.89 -10.46
CA VAL A 234 -0.62 22.55 -11.58
C VAL A 234 0.18 22.42 -12.87
N GLU A 235 1.49 22.66 -12.78
CA GLU A 235 2.36 22.69 -13.96
C GLU A 235 3.71 22.09 -13.62
N LYS A 236 4.27 21.33 -14.56
CA LYS A 236 5.65 20.87 -14.53
C LYS A 236 6.33 21.29 -15.82
N ARG A 237 7.31 22.18 -15.73
CA ARG A 237 8.00 22.74 -16.89
C ARG A 237 9.50 22.45 -16.84
N THR A 238 10.08 22.26 -18.02
CA THR A 238 11.53 22.18 -18.19
C THR A 238 12.05 23.57 -18.48
N ILE A 239 12.96 24.08 -17.65
CA ILE A 239 13.60 25.39 -17.84
C ILE A 239 14.82 25.24 -18.74
N THR A 240 15.67 24.25 -18.44
CA THR A 240 16.86 23.92 -19.24
C THR A 240 16.84 22.43 -19.54
N PRO A 241 16.85 22.01 -20.82
CA PRO A 241 16.87 20.59 -21.17
C PRO A 241 18.19 19.95 -20.77
N ALA A 242 18.15 18.70 -20.31
CA ALA A 242 19.35 17.92 -20.03
C ALA A 242 20.08 17.55 -21.33
N THR A 243 21.40 17.53 -21.27
CA THR A 243 22.28 17.08 -22.36
C THR A 243 23.08 15.85 -21.92
N TYR A 244 23.92 15.30 -22.79
CA TYR A 244 24.82 14.20 -22.42
C TYR A 244 25.92 14.63 -21.45
N ASP A 245 26.29 15.91 -21.48
CA ASP A 245 27.41 16.44 -20.69
C ASP A 245 26.94 17.27 -19.48
N ASN A 246 25.70 17.78 -19.51
CA ASN A 246 25.17 18.68 -18.49
C ASN A 246 23.76 18.28 -18.03
N GLU A 247 23.53 18.41 -16.73
CA GLU A 247 22.19 18.24 -16.14
C GLU A 247 21.24 19.34 -16.64
N GLY A 248 19.97 18.99 -16.77
CA GLY A 248 18.91 19.96 -17.03
C GLY A 248 18.31 20.48 -15.72
N ALA A 249 17.44 21.47 -15.84
CA ALA A 249 16.68 22.03 -14.73
C ALA A 249 15.20 22.15 -15.12
N GLY A 250 14.33 21.85 -14.17
CA GLY A 250 12.89 22.04 -14.31
C GLY A 250 12.29 22.64 -13.04
N GLU A 251 11.03 23.02 -13.13
CA GLU A 251 10.25 23.57 -12.03
C GLU A 251 8.87 22.92 -12.00
N GLU A 252 8.39 22.63 -10.79
CA GLU A 252 7.02 22.20 -10.51
C GLU A 252 6.27 23.33 -9.79
N GLU A 253 5.17 23.81 -10.36
CA GLU A 253 4.27 24.77 -9.72
C GLU A 253 3.13 24.02 -9.01
N TYR A 254 3.07 24.18 -7.70
CA TYR A 254 1.99 23.71 -6.85
C TYR A 254 1.08 24.88 -6.50
N LYS A 255 -0.24 24.64 -6.49
CA LYS A 255 -1.23 25.66 -6.13
C LYS A 255 -2.26 25.10 -5.16
N CYS A 256 -2.55 25.87 -4.14
CA CYS A 256 -3.64 25.63 -3.20
C CYS A 256 -4.98 26.04 -3.82
N THR A 257 -5.94 25.12 -3.87
CA THR A 257 -7.29 25.38 -4.40
C THR A 257 -8.16 26.18 -3.43
N HIS A 258 -7.81 26.22 -2.14
CA HIS A 258 -8.52 26.99 -1.12
C HIS A 258 -8.07 28.45 -1.05
N CYS A 259 -6.81 28.70 -0.68
CA CYS A 259 -6.30 30.06 -0.45
C CYS A 259 -5.58 30.67 -1.66
N GLY A 260 -5.33 29.89 -2.72
CA GLY A 260 -4.65 30.35 -3.92
C GLY A 260 -3.13 30.48 -3.80
N HIS A 261 -2.54 30.12 -2.65
CA HIS A 261 -1.09 30.11 -2.45
C HIS A 261 -0.39 29.26 -3.51
N ARG A 262 0.75 29.76 -4.02
CA ARG A 262 1.56 29.11 -5.06
C ARG A 262 2.95 28.84 -4.53
N GLN A 263 3.46 27.65 -4.83
CA GLN A 263 4.80 27.22 -4.48
C GLN A 263 5.48 26.69 -5.73
N ILE A 264 6.67 27.19 -6.03
CA ILE A 264 7.50 26.71 -7.14
C ILE A 264 8.62 25.88 -6.54
N VAL A 265 8.70 24.62 -6.94
CA VAL A 265 9.73 23.68 -6.48
C VAL A 265 10.66 23.36 -7.66
N PRO A 266 11.92 23.83 -7.63
CA PRO A 266 12.89 23.48 -8.67
C PRO A 266 13.32 22.02 -8.51
N PHE A 267 13.61 21.35 -9.63
CA PHE A 267 14.17 20.01 -9.66
C PHE A 267 15.25 19.88 -10.75
N VAL A 268 16.19 18.96 -10.52
CA VAL A 268 17.27 18.66 -11.46
C VAL A 268 16.83 17.53 -12.41
N ILE A 269 17.13 17.69 -13.70
CA ILE A 269 16.90 16.67 -14.72
C ILE A 269 18.22 15.97 -15.00
N SER A 270 18.28 14.67 -14.72
CA SER A 270 19.49 13.87 -14.93
C SER A 270 19.98 13.92 -16.38
N GLN A 271 21.30 13.90 -16.56
CA GLN A 271 21.97 13.85 -17.85
C GLN A 271 21.51 12.66 -18.70
N LEU A 272 21.50 12.85 -20.01
CA LEU A 272 21.22 11.77 -20.96
C LEU A 272 22.35 10.74 -20.89
N ARG A 273 22.02 9.44 -20.82
CA ARG A 273 23.00 8.36 -20.91
C ARG A 273 22.86 7.63 -22.23
N THR A 274 23.98 7.39 -22.90
CA THR A 274 24.03 6.41 -23.99
C THR A 274 23.87 5.02 -23.39
N SER A 275 22.90 4.25 -23.87
CA SER A 275 22.77 2.84 -23.49
C SER A 275 23.95 2.07 -24.06
N SER A 276 24.99 1.86 -23.25
CA SER A 276 26.03 0.86 -23.56
C SER A 276 25.38 -0.52 -23.42
N SER A 277 24.82 -1.00 -24.53
CA SER A 277 24.56 -2.42 -24.73
C SER A 277 25.91 -3.14 -24.63
N GLY A 278 26.09 -3.92 -23.57
CA GLY A 278 27.19 -4.86 -23.47
C GLY A 278 27.06 -5.86 -24.61
N SER A 279 27.95 -5.76 -25.58
CA SER A 279 28.06 -6.65 -26.72
C SER A 279 28.85 -7.91 -26.32
N ASP A 280 28.15 -9.01 -26.13
CA ASP A 280 28.68 -10.36 -26.34
C ASP A 280 28.15 -10.88 -27.70
N GLY A 281 29.06 -11.17 -28.62
CA GLY A 281 28.93 -12.24 -29.62
C GLY A 281 28.00 -12.07 -30.85
N SER A 282 28.60 -11.58 -31.95
CA SER A 282 28.48 -12.04 -33.36
C SER A 282 27.16 -12.62 -33.93
N SER A 283 26.63 -11.95 -34.97
CA SER A 283 26.51 -12.45 -36.37
C SER A 283 25.24 -11.98 -37.10
N GLY A 284 25.43 -11.23 -38.19
CA GLY A 284 24.74 -11.37 -39.49
C GLY A 284 23.22 -11.11 -39.65
N GLY A 285 22.88 -10.15 -40.52
CA GLY A 285 21.85 -10.34 -41.55
C GLY A 285 20.52 -9.60 -41.41
N ASP A 286 20.39 -8.52 -42.19
CA ASP A 286 19.26 -8.06 -43.01
C ASP A 286 17.83 -7.91 -42.44
N GLY A 287 17.26 -6.71 -42.69
CA GLY A 287 15.86 -6.57 -43.11
C GLY A 287 14.93 -5.69 -42.26
N SER A 288 14.77 -4.45 -42.72
CA SER A 288 13.59 -3.57 -42.67
C SER A 288 12.36 -3.95 -41.82
N SER A 289 11.90 -3.05 -40.95
CA SER A 289 10.59 -2.33 -41.07
C SER A 289 10.19 -1.64 -39.76
N GLY A 290 9.40 -0.57 -39.88
CA GLY A 290 9.14 0.45 -38.86
C GLY A 290 8.26 0.02 -37.68
N GLY A 291 8.21 0.91 -36.68
CA GLY A 291 7.25 0.82 -35.57
C GLY A 291 7.60 1.73 -34.40
N SER A 292 7.18 2.99 -34.46
CA SER A 292 7.15 3.90 -33.32
C SER A 292 6.15 3.40 -32.27
N PHE A 293 6.60 3.11 -31.05
CA PHE A 293 5.72 3.02 -29.88
C PHE A 293 6.33 3.79 -28.70
N GLY A 294 5.57 4.78 -28.24
CA GLY A 294 5.93 5.71 -27.18
C GLY A 294 6.10 5.02 -25.83
N GLY A 295 7.24 5.31 -25.20
CA GLY A 295 7.53 4.93 -23.83
C GLY A 295 6.76 5.80 -22.84
N GLY A 296 5.99 5.15 -21.97
CA GLY A 296 5.53 5.73 -20.72
C GLY A 296 6.61 5.59 -19.66
N SER A 297 7.11 6.71 -19.15
CA SER A 297 8.05 6.74 -18.04
C SER A 297 7.31 6.96 -16.71
N SER A 298 7.23 5.88 -15.92
CA SER A 298 6.91 5.88 -14.51
C SER A 298 7.97 6.64 -13.73
N GLY A 299 7.62 7.81 -13.19
CA GLY A 299 8.51 8.62 -12.35
C GLY A 299 8.64 8.04 -10.95
N GLY A 300 9.71 7.28 -10.70
CA GLY A 300 10.16 6.90 -9.37
C GLY A 300 11.01 8.02 -8.75
N GLY A 301 10.50 8.67 -7.70
CA GLY A 301 11.23 9.68 -6.94
C GLY A 301 12.22 9.05 -5.97
N GLY A 302 13.51 9.24 -6.22
CA GLY A 302 14.59 8.97 -5.28
C GLY A 302 14.76 10.14 -4.31
N ALA A 303 14.70 9.84 -3.00
CA ALA A 303 14.92 10.81 -1.94
C ALA A 303 16.40 10.85 -1.58
N SER A 304 17.08 11.96 -1.88
CA SER A 304 18.31 12.39 -1.22
C SER A 304 17.96 13.48 -0.21
N SER A 305 18.10 13.18 1.08
CA SER A 305 17.89 14.13 2.18
C SER A 305 19.24 14.55 2.79
N SER A 306 19.66 15.76 2.46
CA SER A 306 20.10 16.76 3.45
C SER A 306 18.88 17.67 3.59
N TRP A 307 18.31 18.01 4.75
CA TRP A 307 18.86 18.52 6.00
C TRP A 307 17.95 18.10 7.17
#